data_AF-A0A3A9G5E1-F1
#
_entry.id   AF-A0A3A9G5E1-F1
#
_cell.length_a   1.000
_cell.length_b   1.000
_cell.length_c   1.000
_cell.angle_alpha   90.00
_cell.angle_beta   90.00
_cell.angle_gamma   90.00
#
_symmetry.space_group_name_H-M   'P 1'
#
loop_
_entity.id
_entity.type
_entity.pdbx_description
1 polymer ?
#
loop_
_entity_poly.entity_id
_entity_poly.type
_entity_poly.pdbx_seq_one_letter_code
_entity_poly.pdbx_strand_id
1 'polypeptide(L)' 'MAKTIKEKNQLECNKRAREKYAKEKTTSIAIRFMHNTEADLLEYLNSMPNKAGYIKSLIRADMERH' A
#
# COMPACT_ATOMS: atom_id res chain seq x y z
N MET A 1 -4.18 -29.39 11.36
CA MET A 1 -5.26 -29.88 10.47
C MET A 1 -4.93 -29.43 9.05
N ALA A 2 -4.74 -30.35 8.11
CA ALA A 2 -4.44 -30.01 6.72
C ALA A 2 -5.71 -29.49 6.02
N LYS A 3 -5.64 -28.29 5.43
CA LYS A 3 -6.77 -27.72 4.66
C LYS A 3 -7.17 -28.66 3.53
N THR A 4 -8.47 -28.84 3.35
CA THR A 4 -9.06 -29.72 2.34
C THR A 4 -8.69 -29.22 0.93
N ILE A 5 -8.62 -30.12 -0.06
CA ILE A 5 -8.24 -29.79 -1.45
C ILE A 5 -9.11 -28.66 -2.03
N LYS A 6 -10.41 -28.66 -1.70
CA LYS A 6 -11.37 -27.61 -2.10
C LYS A 6 -11.02 -26.23 -1.54
N GLU A 7 -10.63 -26.16 -0.26
CA GLU A 7 -10.25 -24.91 0.41
C GLU A 7 -8.94 -24.36 -0.15
N LYS A 8 -7.99 -25.24 -0.50
CA LYS A 8 -6.74 -24.85 -1.17
C LYS A 8 -7.00 -24.27 -2.55
N ASN A 9 -7.83 -24.91 -3.37
CA ASN A 9 -8.20 -24.38 -4.69
C ASN A 9 -8.91 -23.03 -4.59
N GLN A 10 -9.83 -22.86 -3.63
CA GLN A 10 -10.51 -21.59 -3.44
C GLN A 10 -9.57 -20.46 -2.99
N LEU A 11 -8.59 -20.79 -2.13
CA LEU A 11 -7.56 -19.84 -1.71
C LEU A 11 -6.70 -19.39 -2.89
N GLU A 12 -6.29 -20.32 -3.76
CA GLU A 12 -5.52 -20.03 -4.96
C GLU A 12 -6.31 -19.16 -5.97
N CYS A 13 -7.59 -19.45 -6.19
CA CYS A 13 -8.45 -18.61 -7.03
C CYS A 13 -8.57 -17.18 -6.48
N ASN A 14 -8.77 -17.03 -5.17
CA ASN A 14 -8.85 -15.73 -4.52
C ASN A 14 -7.53 -14.96 -4.60
N LYS A 15 -6.39 -15.66 -4.47
CA LYS A 15 -5.06 -15.06 -4.62
C LYS A 15 -4.86 -14.52 -6.04
N ARG A 16 -5.14 -15.32 -7.06
CA ARG A 16 -5.02 -14.92 -8.47
C ARG A 16 -5.93 -13.73 -8.81
N ALA A 17 -7.16 -13.72 -8.28
CA ALA A 17 -8.08 -12.60 -8.46
C ALA A 17 -7.55 -11.30 -7.84
N ARG A 18 -6.98 -11.37 -6.62
CA ARG A 18 -6.35 -10.22 -5.95
C ARG A 18 -5.12 -9.72 -6.71
N GLU A 19 -4.29 -10.62 -7.21
CA GLU A 19 -3.11 -10.28 -8.00
C GLU A 19 -3.49 -9.59 -9.32
N LYS A 20 -4.52 -10.10 -10.01
CA LYS A 20 -5.05 -9.48 -11.23
C LYS A 20 -5.57 -8.07 -10.94
N TYR A 21 -6.39 -7.90 -9.91
CA TYR A 21 -6.90 -6.59 -9.51
C TYR A 21 -5.78 -5.61 -9.14
N ALA A 22 -4.80 -6.05 -8.35
CA ALA A 22 -3.67 -5.22 -7.99
C ALA A 22 -2.89 -4.75 -9.23
N LYS A 23 -2.64 -5.65 -10.19
CA LYS A 23 -1.94 -5.31 -11.43
C LYS A 23 -2.71 -4.33 -12.31
N GLU A 24 -4.04 -4.48 -12.41
CA GLU A 24 -4.87 -3.68 -13.32
C GLU A 24 -5.33 -2.35 -12.73
N LYS A 25 -5.51 -2.28 -11.40
CA LYS A 25 -6.19 -1.15 -10.73
C LYS A 25 -5.33 -0.39 -9.75
N THR A 26 -4.12 -0.86 -9.45
CA THR A 26 -3.24 -0.20 -8.50
C THR A 26 -1.84 -0.01 -9.08
N THR A 27 -1.27 1.16 -8.85
CA THR A 27 0.13 1.45 -9.16
C THR A 27 0.85 1.72 -7.85
N SER A 28 1.96 1.02 -7.62
CA SER A 28 2.81 1.26 -6.46
C SER A 28 3.92 2.23 -6.84
N ILE A 29 4.01 3.35 -6.12
CA ILE A 29 5.11 4.31 -6.25
C ILE A 29 6.01 4.16 -5.03
N ALA A 30 7.28 3.86 -5.27
CA ALA A 30 8.29 3.78 -4.22
C ALA A 30 9.04 5.12 -4.13
N ILE A 31 9.07 5.71 -2.93
CA ILE A 31 9.83 6.92 -2.63
C ILE A 31 10.96 6.52 -1.69
N ARG A 32 12.18 6.92 -2.02
CA ARG A 32 13.35 6.67 -1.19
C ARG A 32 13.59 7.88 -0.30
N PHE A 33 13.75 7.63 1.00
CA PHE A 33 14.15 8.63 1.98
C PHE A 33 15.60 8.37 2.39
N MET A 34 16.35 9.43 2.57
CA MET A 34 17.72 9.41 3.04
C MET A 34 17.74 9.41 4.57
N HIS A 35 18.26 8.34 5.17
CA HIS A 35 18.23 8.12 6.62
C HIS A 35 18.91 9.22 7.45
N ASN A 36 19.82 10.00 6.86
CA ASN A 36 20.62 10.99 7.60
C ASN A 36 20.05 12.42 7.51
N THR A 37 19.41 12.78 6.40
CA THR A 37 18.90 14.14 6.16
C THR A 37 17.38 14.23 6.24
N GLU A 38 16.69 13.10 6.13
CA GLU A 38 15.22 13.02 6.11
C GLU A 38 14.73 12.06 7.22
N ALA A 39 15.53 11.91 8.27
CA ALA A 39 15.21 11.06 9.41
C ALA A 39 13.90 11.49 10.08
N ASP A 40 13.71 12.80 10.27
CA ASP A 40 12.53 13.40 10.88
C ASP A 40 11.26 13.14 10.05
N LEU A 41 11.35 13.23 8.71
CA LEU A 41 10.25 12.93 7.80
C LEU A 41 9.85 11.45 7.89
N LEU A 42 10.85 10.57 7.96
CA LEU A 42 10.61 9.14 8.10
C LEU A 42 9.99 8.80 9.45
N GLU A 43 10.45 9.40 10.55
CA GLU A 43 9.86 9.24 11.88
C GLU A 43 8.41 9.75 11.93
N TYR A 44 8.16 10.93 11.39
CA TYR A 44 6.81 11.50 11.33
C TYR A 44 5.88 10.61 10.50
N LEU A 45 6.32 10.16 9.32
CA LEU A 45 5.54 9.23 8.50
C LEU A 45 5.34 7.88 9.20
N ASN A 46 6.32 7.41 9.98
CA ASN A 46 6.20 6.18 10.77
C ASN A 46 5.21 6.29 11.93
N SER A 47 5.03 7.49 12.51
CA SER A 47 4.07 7.72 13.59
C SER A 47 2.60 7.63 13.14
N MET A 48 2.34 7.76 11.83
CA MET A 48 0.97 7.78 11.30
C MET A 48 0.36 6.37 11.25
N PRO A 49 -0.90 6.19 11.70
CA PRO A 49 -1.58 4.89 11.64
C PRO A 49 -1.83 4.42 10.19
N ASN A 50 -1.91 5.35 9.24
CA ASN A 50 -2.06 5.06 7.82
C ASN A 50 -1.26 6.02 6.92
N LYS A 51 -0.03 5.63 6.59
CA LYS A 51 0.92 6.38 5.75
C LYS A 51 0.37 6.69 4.37
N ALA A 52 -0.22 5.68 3.72
CA ALA A 52 -0.78 5.83 2.38
C ALA A 52 -1.99 6.77 2.37
N GLY A 53 -2.82 6.71 3.42
CA GLY A 53 -3.94 7.64 3.60
C GLY A 53 -3.47 9.08 3.77
N TYR A 54 -2.48 9.29 4.65
CA TYR A 54 -1.88 10.60 4.90
C TYR A 54 -1.31 11.24 3.63
N ILE A 55 -0.49 10.49 2.87
CA ILE A 55 0.07 10.99 1.62
C ILE A 55 -1.03 11.32 0.60
N LYS A 56 -2.07 10.48 0.49
CA LYS A 56 -3.21 10.76 -0.40
C LYS A 56 -4.00 12.00 0.00
N SER A 57 -4.16 12.28 1.30
CA SER A 57 -4.82 13.50 1.75
C SER A 57 -4.00 14.75 1.41
N LEU A 58 -2.67 14.68 1.55
CA LEU A 58 -1.80 15.79 1.15
C LEU A 58 -1.91 16.08 -0.34
N ILE A 59 -1.85 15.05 -1.19
CA ILE A 59 -1.99 15.22 -2.64
C ILE A 59 -3.35 15.83 -3.00
N ARG A 60 -4.45 15.36 -2.39
CA ARG A 60 -5.78 15.94 -2.66
C ARG A 60 -5.87 17.40 -2.23
N ALA A 61 -5.39 17.72 -1.04
CA ALA A 61 -5.39 19.10 -0.55
C ALA A 61 -4.50 20.01 -1.42
N ASP A 62 -3.41 19.49 -1.96
CA ASP A 62 -2.53 20.21 -2.89
C ASP A 62 -3.22 20.45 -4.25
N MET A 63 -3.91 19.44 -4.78
CA MET A 63 -4.73 19.56 -5.99
C MET A 63 -5.87 20.58 -5.86
N GLU A 64 -6.43 20.77 -4.67
CA GLU A 64 -7.48 21.77 -4.42
C GLU A 64 -6.93 23.20 -4.32
N ARG A 65 -5.64 23.36 -4.05
CA ARG A 65 -4.97 24.66 -3.92
C ARG A 65 -4.38 25.18 -5.23
N HIS A 66 -4.28 24.34 -6.25
CA HIS A 66 -3.78 24.66 -7.59
C HIS A 66 -4.92 24.70 -8.60
#